data_AF-A0A3D5LFB4-F1
#
_entry.id   AF-A0A3D5LFB4-F1
#
_cell.length_a   1.000
_cell.length_b   1.000
_cell.length_c   1.000
_cell.angle_alpha   90.00
_cell.angle_beta   90.00
_cell.angle_gamma   90.00
#
_symmetry.space_group_name_H-M   'P 1'
#
loop_
_entity.id
_entity.type
_entity.pdbx_description
1 polymer ?
#
loop_
_entity_poly.entity_id
_entity_poly.type
_entity_poly.pdbx_seq_one_letter_code
_entity_poly.pdbx_strand_id
1 'polypeptide(L)'
;MNIVVDGYNICYKTTGTGDKTVVILQGWGTDLGVYDSVAGVIDGSRYRVIQFDFPGFGGSDEPKEPWDVDGFADFFCRFMEVMQVKQATLIGHSYGGRVIIKLAA
;
A
#
# COMPACT_ATOMS: atom_id res chain seq x y z
N MET A 1 -8.66 -4.91 -7.33
CA MET A 1 -9.28 -3.64 -7.79
C MET A 1 -8.17 -2.75 -8.29
N ASN A 2 -8.52 -1.70 -9.04
CA ASN A 2 -7.57 -0.83 -9.69
C ASN A 2 -7.90 0.62 -9.37
N ILE A 3 -6.88 1.43 -9.10
CA ILE A 3 -7.02 2.87 -8.88
C ILE A 3 -5.92 3.61 -9.62
N VAL A 4 -6.24 4.78 -10.19
CA VAL A 4 -5.26 5.60 -10.91
C VAL A 4 -4.63 6.60 -9.96
N VAL A 5 -3.30 6.56 -9.84
CA VAL A 5 -2.49 7.50 -9.04
C VAL A 5 -1.36 8.03 -9.91
N ASP A 6 -1.30 9.35 -10.10
CA ASP A 6 -0.31 10.01 -10.97
C ASP A 6 -0.19 9.41 -12.38
N GLY A 7 -1.30 8.87 -12.91
CA GLY A 7 -1.37 8.24 -14.22
C GLY A 7 -0.94 6.76 -14.25
N TYR A 8 -0.55 6.18 -13.12
CA TYR A 8 -0.29 4.75 -12.98
C TYR A 8 -1.55 4.03 -12.51
N ASN A 9 -1.86 2.90 -13.13
CA ASN A 9 -2.89 1.99 -12.66
C ASN A 9 -2.33 1.08 -11.56
N ILE A 10 -2.95 1.13 -10.38
CA ILE A 10 -2.45 0.49 -9.16
C ILE A 10 -3.40 -0.60 -8.72
N CYS A 11 -2.87 -1.82 -8.67
CA CYS A 11 -3.58 -2.96 -8.14
C CYS A 11 -3.66 -2.86 -6.62
N TYR A 12 -4.88 -2.92 -6.08
CA TYR A 12 -5.13 -2.93 -4.66
C TYR A 12 -6.34 -3.79 -4.31
N LYS A 13 -6.44 -4.14 -3.04
CA LYS A 13 -7.65 -4.75 -2.49
C LYS A 13 -7.96 -4.24 -1.09
N THR A 14 -9.20 -4.46 -0.70
CA THR A 14 -9.70 -4.08 0.63
C THR A 14 -10.40 -5.24 1.30
N THR A 15 -10.21 -5.37 2.60
CA THR A 15 -10.91 -6.34 3.45
C THR A 15 -11.43 -5.64 4.70
N GLY A 16 -12.61 -6.05 5.17
CA GLY A 16 -13.28 -5.39 6.30
C GLY A 16 -14.01 -4.10 5.91
N THR A 17 -14.85 -3.62 6.82
CA THR A 17 -15.77 -2.49 6.62
C THR A 17 -15.74 -1.50 7.79
N GLY A 18 -14.81 -1.66 8.72
CA GLY A 18 -14.66 -0.76 9.86
C GLY A 18 -14.21 0.65 9.46
N ASP A 19 -14.34 1.57 10.42
CA ASP A 19 -14.06 3.00 10.25
C ASP A 19 -12.56 3.35 10.32
N LYS A 20 -11.76 2.51 10.98
CA LYS A 20 -10.30 2.66 11.05
C LYS A 20 -9.64 2.03 9.82
N THR A 21 -8.56 2.63 9.32
CA THR A 21 -7.84 2.09 8.17
C THR A 21 -6.49 1.48 8.60
N VAL A 22 -6.18 0.31 8.07
CA VAL A 22 -4.83 -0.30 8.08
C VAL A 22 -4.34 -0.36 6.65
N VAL A 23 -3.09 -0.02 6.39
CA VAL A 23 -2.47 -0.19 5.06
C VAL A 23 -1.23 -1.07 5.17
N ILE A 24 -1.15 -2.10 4.35
CA ILE A 24 -0.04 -3.04 4.30
C ILE A 24 0.86 -2.70 3.11
N LEU A 25 2.13 -2.38 3.39
CA LEU A 25 3.16 -2.09 2.40
C LEU A 25 4.03 -3.32 2.20
N GLN A 26 4.08 -3.78 0.95
CA GLN A 26 4.77 -5.02 0.57
C GLN A 26 6.31 -4.92 0.64
N GLY A 27 6.95 -6.08 0.59
CA GLY A 27 8.39 -6.20 0.39
C GLY A 27 8.80 -6.05 -1.07
N TRP A 28 10.11 -5.97 -1.31
CA TRP A 28 10.64 -5.94 -2.66
C TRP A 28 10.45 -7.30 -3.35
N GLY A 29 9.94 -7.29 -4.57
CA GLY A 29 9.74 -8.50 -5.39
C GLY A 29 8.56 -9.38 -4.96
N THR A 30 7.72 -8.91 -4.05
CA THR A 30 6.47 -9.58 -3.67
C THR A 30 5.27 -8.90 -4.31
N ASP A 31 4.07 -9.43 -4.08
CA ASP A 31 2.79 -8.79 -4.40
C ASP A 31 1.88 -8.76 -3.16
N LEU A 32 0.74 -8.09 -3.29
CA LEU A 32 -0.24 -7.90 -2.25
C LEU A 32 -0.84 -9.21 -1.72
N GLY A 33 -0.82 -10.29 -2.49
CA GLY A 33 -1.41 -11.59 -2.14
C GLY A 33 -0.65 -12.31 -1.04
N VAL A 34 0.65 -12.05 -0.91
CA VAL A 34 1.51 -12.57 0.17
C VAL A 34 0.98 -12.19 1.56
N TYR A 35 0.23 -11.09 1.66
CA TYR A 35 -0.22 -10.51 2.92
C TYR A 35 -1.63 -10.92 3.35
N ASP A 36 -2.24 -11.89 2.67
CA ASP A 36 -3.64 -12.27 2.90
C ASP A 36 -3.88 -12.90 4.27
N SER A 37 -2.91 -13.67 4.75
CA SER A 37 -2.94 -14.23 6.10
C SER A 37 -2.87 -13.14 7.16
N VAL A 38 -2.09 -12.09 6.93
CA VAL A 38 -1.98 -10.93 7.83
C VAL A 38 -3.27 -10.11 7.81
N ALA A 39 -3.82 -9.83 6.63
CA ALA A 39 -5.08 -9.10 6.50
C ALA A 39 -6.25 -9.88 7.12
N GLY A 40 -6.29 -11.21 6.95
CA GLY A 40 -7.37 -12.07 7.41
C GLY A 40 -7.51 -12.21 8.93
N VAL A 41 -6.47 -11.90 9.70
CA VAL A 41 -6.52 -11.92 11.18
C VAL A 41 -6.88 -10.56 11.79
N ILE A 42 -6.93 -9.49 10.99
CA ILE A 42 -7.33 -8.17 11.47
C ILE A 42 -8.85 -8.11 11.59
N ASP A 43 -9.35 -7.57 12.71
CA ASP A 43 -10.79 -7.42 12.97
C ASP A 43 -11.46 -6.50 11.93
N GLY A 44 -12.07 -7.12 10.92
CA GLY A 44 -12.72 -6.43 9.80
C GLY A 44 -13.96 -5.63 10.18
N SER A 45 -14.52 -5.81 11.39
CA SER A 45 -15.63 -4.99 11.88
C SER A 45 -15.17 -3.62 12.38
N ARG A 46 -13.89 -3.51 12.77
CA ARG A 46 -13.28 -2.29 13.30
C ARG A 46 -12.30 -1.65 12.32
N TYR A 47 -11.72 -2.45 11.44
CA TYR A 47 -10.73 -1.99 10.47
C TYR A 47 -11.14 -2.33 9.04
N ARG A 48 -10.94 -1.37 8.15
CA ARG A 48 -10.75 -1.58 6.72
C ARG A 48 -9.25 -1.74 6.46
N VAL A 49 -8.84 -2.90 5.95
CA VAL A 49 -7.46 -3.20 5.58
C VAL A 49 -7.29 -2.97 4.10
N ILE A 50 -6.26 -2.23 3.71
CA ILE A 50 -5.87 -1.96 2.32
C ILE A 50 -4.54 -2.66 2.07
N GLN A 51 -4.46 -3.47 1.02
CA GLN A 51 -3.21 -4.01 0.48
C GLN A 51 -3.08 -3.49 -0.95
N PHE A 52 -1.89 -3.12 -1.38
CA PHE A 52 -1.64 -2.65 -2.74
C PHE A 52 -0.28 -3.12 -3.24
N ASP A 53 -0.17 -3.23 -4.56
CA ASP A 53 1.10 -3.48 -5.24
C ASP A 53 1.78 -2.13 -5.50
N PHE A 54 3.03 -1.99 -5.06
CA PHE A 54 3.83 -0.82 -5.46
C PHE A 54 3.95 -0.75 -7.00
N PRO A 55 4.16 0.44 -7.58
CA PRO A 55 4.50 0.54 -9.00
C PRO A 55 5.69 -0.37 -9.35
N GLY A 56 5.54 -1.13 -10.44
CA GLY A 56 6.53 -2.11 -10.91
C GLY A 56 6.40 -3.50 -10.27
N PHE A 57 5.36 -3.74 -9.47
CA PHE A 57 5.11 -5.03 -8.83
C PHE A 57 3.69 -5.53 -9.06
N GLY A 58 3.53 -6.85 -8.95
CA GLY A 58 2.23 -7.51 -8.99
C GLY A 58 1.39 -7.08 -10.20
N GLY A 59 0.19 -6.57 -9.93
CA GLY A 59 -0.73 -6.06 -10.96
C GLY A 59 -0.66 -4.57 -11.22
N SER A 60 0.31 -3.84 -10.64
CA SER A 60 0.48 -2.39 -10.82
C SER A 60 1.38 -2.06 -12.01
N ASP A 61 1.12 -0.92 -12.64
CA ASP A 61 1.93 -0.40 -13.74
C ASP A 61 3.40 -0.17 -13.31
N GLU A 62 4.31 -0.30 -14.27
CA GLU A 62 5.74 -0.05 -14.08
C GLU A 62 6.05 1.47 -14.14
N PRO A 63 6.89 1.99 -13.22
CA PRO A 63 7.43 3.33 -13.32
C PRO A 63 8.17 3.56 -14.64
N LYS A 64 8.07 4.78 -15.18
CA LYS A 64 8.81 5.15 -16.40
C LYS A 64 10.32 5.18 -16.22
N GLU A 65 10.76 5.42 -14.99
CA GLU A 65 12.16 5.49 -14.59
C GLU A 65 12.36 4.75 -13.26
N PRO A 66 13.55 4.24 -12.96
CA PRO A 66 13.83 3.62 -11.67
C PRO A 66 13.58 4.57 -10.51
N TRP A 67 12.92 4.09 -9.47
CA TRP A 67 12.68 4.85 -8.24
C TRP A 67 13.59 4.40 -7.11
N ASP A 68 14.01 5.37 -6.31
CA ASP A 68 14.59 5.13 -5.00
C ASP A 68 13.50 5.11 -3.91
N VAL A 69 13.92 4.98 -2.65
CA VAL A 69 12.99 4.95 -1.51
C VAL A 69 12.14 6.22 -1.41
N ASP A 70 12.69 7.36 -1.83
CA ASP A 70 12.00 8.66 -1.76
C ASP A 70 10.87 8.69 -2.80
N GLY A 71 11.14 8.21 -4.02
CA GLY A 71 10.10 8.04 -5.04
C GLY A 71 8.94 7.15 -4.58
N PHE A 72 9.23 6.02 -3.93
CA PHE A 72 8.17 5.15 -3.39
C PHE A 72 7.42 5.77 -2.19
N ALA A 73 8.10 6.57 -1.37
CA ALA A 73 7.46 7.29 -0.25
C ALA A 73 6.52 8.39 -0.75
N ASP A 74 6.98 9.21 -1.71
CA ASP A 74 6.17 10.26 -2.33
C ASP A 74 4.95 9.66 -3.03
N PHE A 75 5.16 8.57 -3.77
CA PHE A 75 4.07 7.84 -4.41
C PHE A 75 3.05 7.32 -3.38
N PHE A 76 3.51 6.76 -2.26
CA PHE A 76 2.61 6.28 -1.21
C PHE A 76 1.76 7.42 -0.61
N CYS A 77 2.33 8.60 -0.41
CA CYS A 77 1.56 9.78 0.01
C CYS A 77 0.45 10.11 -1.01
N ARG A 78 0.76 10.08 -2.31
CA ARG A 78 -0.23 10.30 -3.38
C ARG A 78 -1.31 9.23 -3.41
N PHE A 79 -0.93 7.97 -3.23
CA PHE A 79 -1.88 6.86 -3.12
C PHE A 79 -2.86 7.08 -1.96
N MET A 80 -2.37 7.49 -0.79
CA MET A 80 -3.21 7.77 0.39
C MET A 80 -4.16 8.95 0.16
N GLU A 81 -3.69 10.02 -0.50
CA GLU A 81 -4.52 11.17 -0.90
C GLU A 81 -5.67 10.74 -1.82
N VAL A 82 -5.36 9.99 -2.89
CA VAL A 82 -6.36 9.52 -3.88
C VAL A 82 -7.34 8.54 -3.23
N MET A 83 -6.87 7.68 -2.33
CA MET A 83 -7.71 6.76 -1.55
C MET A 83 -8.54 7.47 -0.46
N GLN A 84 -8.37 8.79 -0.32
CA GLN A 84 -9.02 9.64 0.70
C GLN A 84 -8.77 9.15 2.13
N VAL A 85 -7.59 8.60 2.39
CA VAL A 85 -7.20 8.07 3.71
C VAL A 85 -6.38 9.11 4.44
N LYS A 86 -7.00 9.80 5.40
CA LYS A 86 -6.35 10.83 6.21
C LYS A 86 -5.49 10.27 7.35
N GLN A 87 -5.87 9.11 7.88
CA GLN A 87 -5.16 8.44 8.97
C GLN A 87 -5.23 6.93 8.78
N ALA A 88 -4.10 6.25 8.99
CA ALA A 88 -4.03 4.80 8.97
C ALA A 88 -2.94 4.28 9.90
N THR A 89 -3.13 3.06 10.38
CA THR A 89 -2.03 2.25 10.92
C THR A 89 -1.30 1.59 9.75
N LEU A 90 0.02 1.71 9.71
CA LEU A 90 0.83 1.14 8.63
C LEU A 90 1.51 -0.14 9.10
N ILE A 91 1.47 -1.17 8.25
CA ILE A 91 2.21 -2.43 8.45
C ILE A 91 3.15 -2.56 7.25
N GLY A 92 4.45 -2.67 7.47
CA GLY A 92 5.44 -2.80 6.39
C GLY A 92 6.31 -4.03 6.57
N HIS A 93 6.54 -4.76 5.48
CA HIS A 93 7.49 -5.86 5.44
C HIS A 93 8.73 -5.45 4.65
N SER A 94 9.93 -5.63 5.22
CA SER A 94 11.21 -5.37 4.55
C SER A 94 11.24 -3.99 3.86
N TYR A 95 11.20 -3.93 2.52
CA TYR A 95 11.17 -2.68 1.76
C TYR A 95 9.98 -1.77 2.11
N GLY A 96 8.79 -2.32 2.30
CA GLY A 96 7.63 -1.56 2.80
C GLY A 96 7.89 -0.94 4.17
N GLY A 97 8.62 -1.65 5.04
CA GLY A 97 9.10 -1.10 6.31
C GLY A 97 10.10 0.05 6.13
N ARG A 98 11.01 -0.06 5.15
CA ARG A 98 11.95 1.01 4.80
C ARG A 98 11.22 2.28 4.33
N VAL A 99 10.16 2.15 3.53
CA VAL A 99 9.31 3.26 3.09
C VAL A 99 8.59 3.90 4.28
N ILE A 100 8.00 3.10 5.19
CA ILE A 100 7.35 3.63 6.41
C ILE A 100 8.34 4.43 7.27
N ILE A 101 9.56 3.93 7.46
CA ILE A 101 10.58 4.64 8.24
C ILE A 101 10.93 5.99 7.59
N LYS A 102 11.04 6.03 6.24
CA LYS A 102 11.29 7.28 5.51
C LYS A 102 10.16 8.29 5.72
N LEU A 103 8.90 7.84 5.73
CA LEU A 103 7.72 8.69 5.93
C LEU A 103 7.59 9.25 7.36
N ALA A 104 8.16 8.55 8.34
CA ALA A 104 8.08 8.92 9.76
C ALA A 104 9.27 9.75 10.26
N ALA A 105 10.29 9.94 9.42
CA ALA A 105 11.49 10.71 9.72
C ALA A 105 11.28 12.20 9.41
#